data_AF-A0A2J8UZ23-F1
#
_entry.id   AF-A0A2J8UZ23-F1
#
_cell.length_a   1.000
_cell.length_b   1.000
_cell.length_c   1.000
_cell.angle_alpha   90.00
_cell.angle_beta   90.00
_cell.angle_gamma   90.00
#
_symmetry.space_group_name_H-M   'P 1'
#
loop_
_entity.id
_entity.type
_entity.pdbx_description
1 polymer ?
#
loop_
_entity_poly.entity_id
_entity_poly.type
_entity_poly.pdbx_seq_one_letter_code
_entity_poly.pdbx_strand_id
1 'polypeptide(L)'
;MGRHPQLRLVKALLLLGLNPVSASLQDQHCESLSLASNISGLQCNASVDLIGTCWPRSPAGQLVVRPCPAFFYGVRYNTTNNGYRECLANGSWAARVNYSECQEILNEEKKSKVHYHVAVIINYLGHCISLVALLVAFVLFLRLS
;
A
#
# COMPACT_ATOMS: atom_id res chain seq x y z
N MET A 1 -24.19 -33.85 4.43
CA MET A 1 -23.23 -33.09 5.27
C MET A 1 -22.00 -32.77 4.42
N GLY A 2 -21.41 -31.57 4.36
CA GLY A 2 -21.67 -30.32 5.05
C GLY A 2 -21.31 -29.14 4.14
N ARG A 3 -22.26 -28.20 4.04
CA ARG A 3 -22.13 -26.91 3.36
C ARG A 3 -21.32 -26.01 4.29
N HIS A 4 -20.11 -25.59 3.90
CA HIS A 4 -19.25 -24.72 4.70
C HIS A 4 -19.97 -23.40 5.06
N PRO A 5 -20.38 -23.18 6.33
CA PRO A 5 -21.03 -21.94 6.76
C PRO A 5 -20.05 -20.74 6.77
N GLN A 6 -18.73 -21.00 6.70
CA GLN A 6 -17.66 -20.00 6.76
C GLN A 6 -17.62 -19.04 5.55
N LEU A 7 -17.99 -19.49 4.34
CA LEU A 7 -17.88 -18.65 3.13
C LEU A 7 -18.97 -17.57 3.05
N ARG A 8 -20.14 -17.82 3.65
CA ARG A 8 -21.21 -16.82 3.75
C ARG A 8 -20.93 -15.80 4.85
N LEU A 9 -20.30 -16.23 5.94
CA LEU A 9 -19.91 -15.34 7.04
C LEU A 9 -18.83 -14.36 6.60
N VAL A 10 -17.80 -14.81 5.86
CA VAL A 10 -16.75 -13.94 5.32
C VAL A 10 -17.31 -12.94 4.29
N LYS A 11 -18.23 -13.36 3.42
CA LYS A 11 -18.94 -12.44 2.50
C LYS A 11 -19.83 -11.44 3.24
N ALA A 12 -20.50 -11.85 4.32
CA ALA A 12 -21.32 -10.96 5.14
C ALA A 12 -20.45 -9.96 5.94
N LEU A 13 -19.30 -10.39 6.45
CA LEU A 13 -18.31 -9.52 7.10
C LEU A 13 -17.72 -8.47 6.14
N LEU A 14 -17.45 -8.84 4.89
CA LEU A 14 -17.02 -7.90 3.86
C LEU A 14 -18.10 -6.87 3.50
N LEU A 15 -19.38 -7.28 3.47
CA LEU A 15 -20.50 -6.38 3.20
C LEU A 15 -20.84 -5.46 4.38
N LEU A 16 -20.64 -5.93 5.63
CA LEU A 16 -20.73 -5.09 6.84
C LEU A 16 -19.53 -4.13 6.98
N GLY A 17 -18.45 -4.34 6.22
CA GLY A 17 -17.26 -3.51 6.21
C GLY A 17 -17.33 -2.29 5.28
N LEU A 18 -18.30 -2.23 4.36
CA LEU A 18 -18.55 -1.03 3.53
C LEU A 18 -19.47 -0.07 4.29
N ASN A 19 -19.03 0.36 5.48
CA ASN A 19 -19.73 1.37 6.23
C ASN A 19 -19.46 2.75 5.61
N PRO A 20 -20.47 3.63 5.46
CA PRO A 20 -20.27 5.05 5.13
C PRO A 20 -19.41 5.78 6.17
N VAL A 21 -19.12 5.14 7.30
CA VAL A 21 -18.20 5.57 8.36
C VAL A 21 -16.76 5.74 7.87
N SER A 22 -16.31 4.97 6.88
CA SER A 22 -14.93 5.09 6.38
C SER A 22 -14.67 6.42 5.67
N ALA A 23 -15.66 6.94 4.94
CA ALA A 23 -15.59 8.25 4.32
C ALA A 23 -15.59 9.37 5.38
N SER A 24 -16.49 9.28 6.37
CA SER A 24 -16.58 10.28 7.44
C SER A 24 -15.33 10.32 8.34
N LEU A 25 -14.69 9.18 8.60
CA LEU A 25 -13.43 9.13 9.38
C LEU A 25 -12.26 9.73 8.61
N GLN A 26 -12.19 9.51 7.30
CA GLN A 26 -11.13 10.08 6.46
C GLN A 26 -11.27 11.61 6.37
N ASP A 27 -12.50 12.12 6.26
CA ASP A 27 -12.79 13.56 6.28
C ASP A 27 -12.48 14.19 7.65
N GLN A 28 -12.83 13.52 8.75
CA GLN A 28 -12.47 13.99 10.11
C GLN A 28 -10.95 14.01 10.34
N HIS A 29 -10.23 13.02 9.81
CA HIS A 29 -8.76 13.00 9.85
C HIS A 29 -8.14 14.11 9.00
N CYS A 30 -8.81 14.52 7.92
CA CYS A 30 -8.34 15.61 7.09
C CYS A 30 -8.46 16.98 7.72
N GLU A 31 -9.58 17.23 8.39
CA GLU A 31 -9.80 18.48 9.11
C GLU A 31 -8.84 18.61 10.31
N SER A 32 -8.47 17.51 10.97
CA SER A 32 -7.53 17.55 12.11
C SER A 32 -6.08 17.85 11.73
N LEU A 33 -5.70 17.60 10.47
CA LEU A 33 -4.39 17.98 9.93
C LEU A 33 -4.28 19.45 9.53
N SER A 34 -5.37 20.22 9.64
CA SER A 34 -5.30 21.67 9.44
C SER A 34 -4.33 22.28 10.44
N LEU A 35 -3.36 23.03 9.91
CA LEU A 35 -2.41 23.76 10.74
C LEU A 35 -3.23 24.77 11.53
N ALA A 36 -3.28 24.62 12.86
CA ALA A 36 -4.00 25.49 13.78
C ALA A 36 -3.47 26.93 13.65
N SER A 37 -3.99 27.62 12.65
CA SER A 37 -3.60 28.96 12.27
C SER A 37 -4.88 29.77 12.26
N ASN A 38 -4.83 30.95 12.89
CA ASN A 38 -5.89 31.95 12.80
C ASN A 38 -5.87 32.52 11.38
N ILE A 39 -6.36 31.73 10.41
CA ILE A 39 -6.42 32.11 9.01
C ILE A 39 -7.45 33.24 8.90
N SER A 40 -6.95 34.48 8.85
CA SER A 40 -7.76 35.66 8.62
C SER A 40 -7.74 35.94 7.12
N GLY A 41 -8.68 35.37 6.36
CA GLY A 41 -8.74 35.57 4.91
C GLY A 41 -9.40 34.45 4.13
N LEU A 42 -9.32 34.55 2.79
CA LEU A 42 -9.81 33.54 1.86
C LEU A 42 -8.99 32.24 2.04
N GLN A 43 -9.67 31.09 2.03
CA GLN A 43 -9.05 29.79 2.33
C GLN A 43 -9.68 28.66 1.51
N CYS A 44 -8.92 27.61 1.27
CA CYS A 44 -9.43 26.37 0.70
C CYS A 44 -9.85 25.41 1.84
N ASN A 45 -11.04 24.81 1.73
CA ASN A 45 -11.51 23.80 2.67
C ASN A 45 -10.73 22.48 2.56
N ALA A 46 -10.73 21.65 3.61
CA ALA A 46 -10.10 20.34 3.46
C ALA A 46 -10.80 19.52 2.38
N SER A 47 -9.99 18.81 1.58
CA SER A 47 -10.50 17.94 0.52
C SER A 47 -9.61 16.73 0.35
N VAL A 48 -10.21 15.63 -0.12
CA VAL A 48 -9.50 14.42 -0.50
C VAL A 48 -9.42 14.39 -2.03
N ASP A 49 -8.27 14.02 -2.58
CA ASP A 49 -8.13 13.85 -4.04
C ASP A 49 -8.51 12.43 -4.52
N LEU A 50 -8.39 12.18 -5.83
CA LEU A 50 -8.76 10.89 -6.43
C LEU A 50 -7.96 9.69 -5.89
N ILE A 51 -6.79 9.94 -5.30
CA ILE A 51 -5.86 8.92 -4.82
C ILE A 51 -6.09 8.66 -3.32
N GLY A 52 -6.99 9.42 -2.67
CA GLY A 52 -7.22 9.37 -1.24
C GLY A 52 -6.23 10.24 -0.44
N THR A 53 -5.44 11.08 -1.10
CA THR A 53 -4.53 12.00 -0.40
C THR A 53 -5.33 13.16 0.18
N CYS A 54 -5.14 13.32 1.48
CA CYS A 54 -5.74 14.39 2.24
C CYS A 54 -5.04 15.74 2.03
N TRP A 55 -5.82 16.77 1.68
CA TRP A 55 -5.40 18.16 1.58
C TRP A 55 -6.09 18.98 2.68
N PRO A 56 -5.38 19.38 3.75
CA PRO A 56 -5.98 20.09 4.87
C PRO A 56 -6.34 21.54 4.53
N ARG A 57 -7.25 22.12 5.32
CA ARG A 57 -7.62 23.53 5.21
C ARG A 57 -6.36 24.43 5.22
N SER A 58 -6.24 25.29 4.22
CA SER A 58 -5.05 26.11 3.98
C SER A 58 -5.43 27.51 3.45
N PRO A 59 -4.67 28.56 3.76
CA PRO A 59 -4.93 29.91 3.27
C PRO A 59 -4.73 30.02 1.76
N ALA A 60 -5.46 30.95 1.13
CA ALA A 60 -5.33 31.25 -0.29
C ALA A 60 -3.92 31.74 -0.65
N GLY A 61 -3.37 31.23 -1.76
CA GLY A 61 -2.00 31.47 -2.22
C GLY A 61 -0.95 30.54 -1.61
N GLN A 62 -1.32 29.58 -0.75
CA GLN A 62 -0.36 28.66 -0.13
C GLN A 62 -0.16 27.38 -0.95
N LEU A 63 1.11 26.99 -1.10
CA LEU A 63 1.50 25.67 -1.58
C LEU A 63 1.55 24.67 -0.42
N VAL A 64 0.70 23.65 -0.49
CA VAL A 64 0.60 22.59 0.51
C VAL A 64 1.44 21.40 0.05
N VAL A 65 2.17 20.81 0.99
CA VAL A 65 3.08 19.69 0.75
C VAL A 65 2.57 18.47 1.51
N ARG A 66 2.51 17.32 0.84
CA ARG A 66 2.11 16.03 1.43
C ARG A 66 3.08 14.94 0.97
N PRO A 67 3.44 13.97 1.84
CA PRO A 67 4.25 12.84 1.40
C PRO A 67 3.53 12.02 0.32
N CYS A 68 4.29 11.46 -0.61
CA CYS A 68 3.75 10.55 -1.62
C CYS A 68 3.06 9.33 -0.98
N PRO A 69 1.98 8.80 -1.57
CA PRO A 69 1.28 7.62 -1.04
C PRO A 69 2.20 6.40 -1.05
N ALA A 70 2.10 5.52 -0.05
CA ALA A 70 2.92 4.30 -0.01
C ALA A 70 2.54 3.30 -1.12
N PHE A 71 1.26 3.25 -1.47
CA PHE A 71 0.70 2.37 -2.49
C PHE A 71 -0.38 3.10 -3.29
N PHE A 72 -0.39 2.87 -4.60
CA PHE A 72 -1.48 3.30 -5.48
C PHE A 72 -1.70 2.22 -6.55
N TYR A 73 -2.94 1.73 -6.68
CA TYR A 73 -3.30 0.59 -7.55
C TYR A 73 -2.39 -0.65 -7.42
N GLY A 74 -1.84 -0.92 -6.23
CA GLY A 74 -0.95 -2.06 -5.99
C GLY A 74 0.52 -1.81 -6.33
N VAL A 75 0.86 -0.62 -6.85
CA VAL A 75 2.25 -0.19 -7.10
C VAL A 75 2.78 0.55 -5.89
N ARG A 76 4.03 0.27 -5.49
CA ARG A 76 4.71 0.92 -4.35
C ARG A 76 5.41 2.19 -4.81
N TYR A 77 5.26 3.28 -4.05
CA TYR A 77 5.95 4.56 -4.32
C TYR A 77 6.83 4.98 -3.15
N ASN A 78 7.84 5.81 -3.46
CA ASN A 78 8.78 6.35 -2.49
C ASN A 78 8.11 7.43 -1.63
N THR A 79 7.87 7.10 -0.36
CA THR A 79 7.22 8.00 0.61
C THR A 79 8.14 9.10 1.14
N THR A 80 9.44 9.07 0.83
CA THR A 80 10.38 10.15 1.19
C THR A 80 10.15 11.40 0.36
N ASN A 81 9.61 11.24 -0.85
CA ASN A 81 9.28 12.35 -1.73
C ASN A 81 7.90 12.92 -1.42
N ASN A 82 7.61 14.11 -1.96
CA ASN A 82 6.38 14.84 -1.66
C ASN A 82 5.60 15.20 -2.93
N GLY A 83 4.27 15.22 -2.80
CA GLY A 83 3.36 15.85 -3.73
C GLY A 83 2.98 17.26 -3.27
N TYR A 84 2.63 18.11 -4.23
CA TYR A 84 2.34 19.52 -4.02
C TYR A 84 0.97 19.89 -4.58
N ARG A 85 0.20 20.66 -3.82
CA ARG A 85 -1.06 21.25 -4.28
C ARG A 85 -1.18 22.69 -3.81
N GLU A 86 -1.55 23.57 -4.72
CA GLU A 86 -1.74 24.98 -4.42
C GLU A 86 -3.20 25.28 -4.08
N CYS A 87 -3.41 26.05 -3.01
CA CYS A 87 -4.66 26.76 -2.78
C CYS A 87 -4.59 28.09 -3.52
N LEU A 88 -5.42 28.26 -4.55
CA LEU A 88 -5.38 29.46 -5.40
C LEU A 88 -5.78 30.71 -4.60
N ALA A 89 -5.36 31.88 -5.06
CA ALA A 89 -5.74 33.17 -4.48
C ALA A 89 -7.27 33.40 -4.42
N ASN A 90 -8.04 32.65 -5.24
CA ASN A 90 -9.51 32.68 -5.26
C ASN A 90 -10.16 31.76 -4.21
N GLY A 91 -9.38 31.10 -3.35
CA GLY A 91 -9.91 30.23 -2.28
C GLY A 91 -10.37 28.86 -2.79
N SER A 92 -10.00 28.49 -4.02
CA SER A 92 -10.25 27.19 -4.62
C SER A 92 -8.96 26.40 -4.77
N TRP A 93 -9.04 25.08 -4.64
CA TRP A 93 -7.87 24.23 -4.91
C TRP A 93 -7.52 24.23 -6.38
N ALA A 94 -6.22 24.15 -6.69
CA ALA A 94 -5.76 23.84 -8.03
C ALA A 94 -6.38 22.53 -8.54
N ALA A 95 -6.79 22.53 -9.81
CA ALA A 95 -7.45 21.40 -10.45
C ALA A 95 -6.51 20.19 -10.62
N ARG A 96 -5.20 20.42 -10.69
CA ARG A 96 -4.17 19.38 -10.82
C ARG A 96 -3.23 19.44 -9.62
N VAL A 97 -2.87 18.25 -9.13
CA VAL A 97 -1.88 18.04 -8.08
C VAL A 97 -0.56 17.67 -8.74
N ASN A 98 0.56 18.22 -8.25
CA ASN A 98 1.88 17.90 -8.76
C ASN A 98 2.49 16.73 -7.97
N TYR A 99 2.51 15.55 -8.59
CA TYR A 99 3.10 14.33 -8.07
C TYR A 99 4.38 13.92 -8.83
N SER A 100 5.05 14.86 -9.51
CA SER A 100 6.24 14.57 -10.32
C SER A 100 7.39 13.92 -9.55
N GLU A 101 7.50 14.20 -8.25
CA GLU A 101 8.52 13.63 -7.38
C GLU A 101 8.16 12.21 -6.88
N CYS A 102 6.94 11.73 -7.09
CA CYS A 102 6.52 10.41 -6.60
C CYS A 102 7.00 9.30 -7.56
N GLN A 103 8.11 8.65 -7.18
CA GLN A 103 8.73 7.58 -7.97
C GLN A 103 8.37 6.19 -7.43
N GLU A 104 8.23 5.22 -8.32
CA GLU A 104 7.91 3.83 -7.98
C GLU A 104 9.12 3.10 -7.37
N ILE A 105 8.92 2.39 -6.25
CA ILE A 105 9.96 1.57 -5.60
C ILE A 105 10.00 0.19 -6.25
N LEU A 106 10.63 0.07 -7.42
CA LEU A 106 10.82 -1.22 -8.09
C LEU A 106 11.91 -2.09 -7.42
N ASN A 107 12.79 -1.48 -6.61
CA ASN A 107 14.00 -2.13 -6.08
C ASN A 107 13.74 -3.08 -4.89
N GLU A 108 12.83 -2.72 -3.99
CA GLU A 108 12.52 -3.53 -2.78
C GLU A 108 11.86 -4.86 -3.16
N GLU A 109 10.91 -4.83 -4.10
CA GLU A 109 10.26 -6.04 -4.60
C GLU A 109 11.24 -6.93 -5.36
N LYS A 110 12.10 -6.36 -6.21
CA LYS A 110 13.15 -7.11 -6.91
C LYS A 110 14.12 -7.80 -5.96
N LYS A 111 14.57 -7.10 -4.91
CA LYS A 111 15.51 -7.69 -3.92
C LYS A 111 14.88 -8.86 -3.17
N SER A 112 13.64 -8.71 -2.71
CA SER A 112 12.88 -9.79 -2.05
C SER A 112 12.64 -10.99 -2.98
N LYS A 113 12.23 -10.75 -4.22
CA LYS A 113 11.98 -11.80 -5.21
C LYS A 113 13.24 -12.58 -5.59
N VAL A 114 14.38 -11.90 -5.73
CA VAL A 114 15.67 -12.55 -6.03
C VAL A 114 16.14 -13.42 -4.87
N HIS A 115 16.06 -12.94 -3.63
CA HIS A 115 16.42 -13.75 -2.45
C HIS A 115 15.53 -14.99 -2.30
N TYR A 116 14.23 -14.85 -2.56
CA TYR A 116 13.31 -15.99 -2.55
C TYR A 116 13.66 -17.04 -3.61
N HIS A 117 13.97 -16.62 -4.84
CA HIS A 117 14.35 -17.55 -5.90
C HIS A 117 15.61 -18.36 -5.56
N VAL A 118 16.61 -17.71 -4.95
CA VAL A 118 17.85 -18.41 -4.55
C VAL A 118 17.57 -19.44 -3.45
N ALA A 119 16.75 -19.11 -2.45
CA ALA A 119 16.38 -20.03 -1.38
C ALA A 119 15.65 -21.28 -1.91
N VAL A 120 14.72 -21.09 -2.87
CA VAL A 120 14.00 -22.20 -3.50
C VAL A 120 14.93 -23.13 -4.28
N ILE A 121 15.89 -22.58 -5.02
CA ILE A 121 16.86 -23.37 -5.80
C ILE A 121 17.73 -24.23 -4.88
N ILE A 122 18.26 -23.67 -3.80
CA ILE A 122 19.10 -24.41 -2.83
C ILE A 122 18.30 -25.53 -2.17
N ASN A 123 17.07 -25.25 -1.74
CA ASN A 123 16.19 -26.24 -1.13
C ASN A 123 15.88 -27.39 -2.10
N TYR A 124 15.59 -27.07 -3.37
CA TYR A 124 15.32 -28.06 -4.40
C TYR A 124 16.52 -28.98 -4.66
N LEU A 125 17.72 -28.40 -4.84
CA LEU A 125 18.94 -29.17 -5.09
C LEU A 125 19.29 -30.10 -3.92
N GLY A 126 19.19 -29.61 -2.68
CA GLY A 126 19.41 -30.42 -1.49
C GLY A 126 18.43 -31.60 -1.38
N HIS A 127 17.17 -31.38 -1.77
CA HIS A 127 16.16 -32.43 -1.78
C HIS A 127 16.45 -33.50 -2.84
N CYS A 128 16.85 -33.11 -4.06
CA CYS A 128 17.26 -34.06 -5.10
C CYS A 128 18.44 -34.94 -4.67
N ILE A 129 19.49 -34.35 -4.08
CA ILE A 129 20.67 -35.08 -3.61
C ILE A 129 20.28 -36.06 -2.49
N SER A 130 19.45 -35.63 -1.54
CA SER A 130 18.99 -36.46 -0.42
C SER A 130 18.18 -37.66 -0.90
N LEU A 131 17.28 -37.46 -1.86
CA LEU A 131 16.49 -38.55 -2.46
C LEU A 131 17.38 -39.56 -3.19
N VAL A 132 18.37 -39.10 -3.96
CA VAL A 132 19.33 -39.99 -4.64
C VAL A 132 20.14 -40.80 -3.64
N ALA A 133 20.67 -40.16 -2.59
CA ALA A 133 21.42 -40.85 -1.55
C ALA A 133 20.57 -41.93 -0.84
N LEU A 134 19.31 -41.60 -0.54
CA LEU A 134 18.38 -42.51 0.11
C LEU A 134 18.01 -43.70 -0.79
N LEU A 135 17.81 -43.47 -2.09
CA LEU A 135 17.58 -44.53 -3.07
C LEU A 135 18.79 -45.47 -3.19
N VAL A 136 20.01 -44.92 -3.25
CA VAL A 136 21.24 -45.72 -3.30
C VAL A 136 21.37 -46.59 -2.05
N ALA A 137 21.17 -46.01 -0.86
CA ALA A 137 21.21 -46.75 0.40
C ALA A 137 20.18 -47.89 0.41
N PHE A 138 18.94 -47.61 0.01
CA PHE A 138 17.87 -48.61 -0.05
C PHE A 138 18.22 -49.78 -0.99
N VAL A 139 18.77 -49.49 -2.17
CA VAL A 139 19.21 -50.53 -3.12
C VAL A 139 20.35 -51.38 -2.52
N LEU A 140 21.33 -50.75 -1.85
CA LEU A 140 22.39 -51.49 -1.18
C LEU A 140 21.85 -52.40 -0.07
N PHE A 141 20.92 -51.91 0.75
CA PHE A 141 20.26 -52.72 1.77
C PHE A 141 19.52 -53.92 1.17
N LEU A 142 18.79 -53.75 0.06
CA LEU A 142 18.09 -54.85 -0.61
C LEU A 142 19.02 -55.86 -1.31
N ARG A 143 20.24 -55.44 -1.69
CA ARG A 143 21.23 -56.33 -2.33
C ARG A 143 22.09 -57.08 -1.33
N LEU A 144 22.30 -56.53 -0.13
CA LEU A 144 23.07 -57.17 0.96
C LEU A 144 22.18 -57.96 1.95
N SER A 145 20.87 -57.72 1.93
CA SER A 145 19.84 -58.54 2.60
C SER A 145 19.49 -59.77 1.76
#